data_AF-A0A7X0PC25-F1
#
_entry.id   AF-A0A7X0PC25-F1
#
_cell.length_a   1.000
_cell.length_b   1.000
_cell.length_c   1.000
_cell.angle_alpha   90.00
_cell.angle_beta   90.00
_cell.angle_gamma   90.00
#
_symmetry.space_group_name_H-M   'P 1'
#
loop_
_entity.id
_entity.type
_entity.pdbx_description
1 polymer ?
#
loop_
_entity_poly.entity_id
_entity_poly.type
_entity_poly.pdbx_seq_one_letter_code
_entity_poly.pdbx_strand_id
1 'polypeptide(L)'
;MAKHAKAVICPASENIQVVCGGRVFLLSFGHLWELGKEGIPIVHAGEGLKRVWADDQGDILVEQADGVFYLERVDGQGALVKAKTKKAVPKKAPQVYGEWVYSLDDKRYPVSTHTVKHADGRLAFEVAGRYLEFLGHCGGDFVFRRHSPCEIFAVDASGREQVLCPLDEAAYTQWIDGRILVSTQLPGSRSRCDVYDVKARAVIQSVEIEADSEGFYDLAEIGGSWAFMWAGRLYLLDADGMKPAFSGQKVDCYLAAEEGVYAAFAREPVLHLHDNLLAQQPFASLRIPLQGFWLMSLGKYQEGVVCSLYPAGRLSGLGYAFLSPHALAGDATEVACEEPSFITEKRYGDGGDGGAFTCVVKFTDKLPFDTLVRHALAAVDEVFAHYSEKNAETLSFNGTAEVEMDGAGLSRQQKSALAQVCDRMAERYFFRRSPVTDEAYNVRWVWRGAVHEVHE
;
A
#
# COMPACT_ATOMS: atom_id res chain seq x y z
N MET A 1 28.29 17.49 5.65
CA MET A 1 27.51 17.44 4.40
C MET A 1 26.11 17.01 4.78
N ALA A 2 25.08 17.73 4.37
CA ALA A 2 23.69 17.29 4.58
C ALA A 2 23.50 15.93 3.89
N LYS A 3 22.86 14.98 4.58
CA LYS A 3 22.40 13.74 3.95
C LYS A 3 21.10 14.08 3.23
N HIS A 4 21.09 14.01 1.91
CA HIS A 4 19.87 14.22 1.12
C HIS A 4 19.16 12.89 0.90
N ALA A 5 17.88 12.83 1.26
CA ALA A 5 17.01 11.80 0.73
C ALA A 5 16.53 12.24 -0.66
N LYS A 6 16.57 11.36 -1.66
CA LYS A 6 16.03 11.65 -3.00
C LYS A 6 14.64 11.03 -3.15
N ALA A 7 13.62 11.87 -3.32
CA ALA A 7 12.28 11.46 -3.65
C ALA A 7 12.11 11.29 -5.15
N VAL A 8 11.76 10.07 -5.55
CA VAL A 8 11.58 9.69 -6.95
C VAL A 8 10.09 9.64 -7.27
N ILE A 9 9.72 10.11 -8.45
CA ILE A 9 8.33 10.11 -8.94
C ILE A 9 7.81 8.67 -9.10
N CYS A 10 6.53 8.42 -8.89
CA CYS A 10 5.90 7.13 -9.12
C CYS A 10 4.39 7.27 -9.31
N PRO A 11 3.71 6.30 -9.96
CA PRO A 11 2.24 6.28 -9.97
C PRO A 11 1.68 5.92 -8.58
N ALA A 12 0.92 6.83 -7.96
CA ALA A 12 0.35 6.64 -6.63
C ALA A 12 -0.66 5.48 -6.57
N SER A 13 -1.43 5.24 -7.63
CA SER A 13 -2.51 4.25 -7.64
C SER A 13 -2.04 2.80 -7.71
N GLU A 14 -0.78 2.56 -8.13
CA GLU A 14 -0.22 1.22 -8.34
C GLU A 14 1.07 0.98 -7.55
N ASN A 15 1.66 2.01 -6.93
CA ASN A 15 2.94 1.85 -6.26
C ASN A 15 2.83 0.97 -5.01
N ILE A 16 3.24 -0.30 -5.18
CA ILE A 16 3.42 -1.22 -4.06
C ILE A 16 4.88 -1.13 -3.63
N GLN A 17 5.09 -0.60 -2.44
CA GLN A 17 6.40 -0.63 -1.79
C GLN A 17 6.66 -2.02 -1.21
N VAL A 18 7.75 -2.65 -1.65
CA VAL A 18 8.18 -3.94 -1.12
C VAL A 18 9.50 -3.76 -0.42
N VAL A 19 9.51 -3.93 0.90
CA VAL A 19 10.76 -3.98 1.69
C VAL A 19 11.17 -5.43 1.90
N CYS A 20 12.36 -5.78 1.44
CA CYS A 20 12.80 -7.16 1.41
C CYS A 20 14.32 -7.28 1.39
N GLY A 21 14.90 -8.12 2.27
CA GLY A 21 16.34 -8.40 2.32
C GLY A 21 17.21 -7.13 2.42
N GLY A 22 16.79 -6.15 3.23
CA GLY A 22 17.52 -4.89 3.38
C GLY A 22 17.52 -4.00 2.12
N ARG A 23 16.56 -4.22 1.20
CA ARG A 23 16.34 -3.41 -0.01
C ARG A 23 14.88 -2.98 -0.07
N VAL A 24 14.62 -1.90 -0.80
CA VAL A 24 13.28 -1.35 -1.00
C VAL A 24 13.02 -1.29 -2.48
N PHE A 25 11.85 -1.76 -2.90
CA PHE A 25 11.46 -1.78 -4.31
C PHE A 25 10.12 -1.07 -4.49
N LEU A 26 10.01 -0.31 -5.59
CA LEU A 26 8.74 0.12 -6.15
C LEU A 26 8.34 -0.92 -7.19
N LEU A 27 7.11 -1.43 -7.10
CA LEU A 27 6.54 -2.34 -8.07
C LEU A 27 5.35 -1.67 -8.77
N SER A 28 5.36 -1.63 -10.10
CA SER A 28 4.20 -1.20 -10.90
C SER A 28 4.16 -1.91 -12.26
N PHE A 29 3.01 -2.50 -12.62
CA PHE A 29 2.75 -3.13 -13.92
C PHE A 29 3.89 -4.00 -14.49
N GLY A 30 4.51 -4.83 -13.66
CA GLY A 30 5.59 -5.74 -14.10
C GLY A 30 6.98 -5.12 -14.13
N HIS A 31 7.12 -3.87 -13.69
CA HIS A 31 8.39 -3.18 -13.51
C HIS A 31 8.73 -3.11 -12.03
N LEU A 32 9.95 -3.50 -11.70
CA LEU A 32 10.53 -3.40 -10.36
C LEU A 32 11.66 -2.39 -10.39
N TRP A 33 11.60 -1.38 -9.53
CA TRP A 33 12.62 -0.36 -9.35
C TRP A 33 13.16 -0.42 -7.93
N GLU A 34 14.45 -0.70 -7.75
CA GLU A 34 15.06 -0.58 -6.42
C GLU A 34 15.23 0.89 -6.01
N LEU A 35 14.68 1.29 -4.86
CA LEU A 35 15.00 2.59 -4.28
C LEU A 35 16.41 2.57 -3.69
N GLY A 36 17.33 3.28 -4.35
CA GLY A 36 18.68 3.53 -3.82
C GLY A 36 18.77 4.86 -3.06
N LYS A 37 19.74 4.99 -2.15
CA LYS A 37 20.04 6.26 -1.45
C LYS A 37 20.41 7.40 -2.40
N GLU A 38 20.99 7.09 -3.55
CA GLU A 38 21.41 8.06 -4.58
C GLU A 38 20.46 8.10 -5.80
N GLY A 39 19.35 7.35 -5.76
CA GLY A 39 18.21 7.44 -6.67
C GLY A 39 18.48 7.14 -8.15
N ILE A 40 19.17 6.03 -8.42
CA ILE A 40 19.10 5.34 -9.72
C ILE A 40 18.46 3.98 -9.48
N PRO A 41 17.21 3.77 -9.92
CA PRO A 41 16.55 2.51 -9.67
C PRO A 41 17.14 1.40 -10.53
N ILE A 42 17.50 0.29 -9.88
CA ILE A 42 17.86 -0.93 -10.60
C ILE A 42 16.56 -1.56 -11.13
N VAL A 43 16.49 -1.70 -12.45
CA VAL A 43 15.28 -2.11 -13.17
C VAL A 43 15.26 -3.61 -13.38
N HIS A 44 14.13 -4.23 -13.04
CA HIS A 44 13.79 -5.55 -13.51
C HIS A 44 12.48 -5.46 -14.28
N ALA A 45 12.57 -5.50 -15.61
CA ALA A 45 11.43 -5.64 -16.48
C ALA A 45 11.23 -7.13 -16.77
N GLY A 46 10.09 -7.68 -16.38
CA GLY A 46 9.64 -8.94 -16.95
C GLY A 46 8.14 -9.07 -16.85
N GLU A 47 7.56 -9.62 -17.91
CA GLU A 47 6.13 -9.77 -18.04
C GLU A 47 5.58 -10.64 -16.90
N GLY A 48 4.51 -10.15 -16.26
CA GLY A 48 3.81 -10.89 -15.23
C GLY A 48 4.58 -11.07 -13.92
N LEU A 49 5.37 -10.08 -13.50
CA LEU A 49 5.89 -10.02 -12.13
C LEU A 49 4.72 -10.06 -11.11
N LYS A 50 4.72 -11.06 -10.23
CA LYS A 50 3.65 -11.31 -9.24
C LYS A 50 4.08 -11.01 -7.81
N ARG A 51 5.33 -11.31 -7.45
CA ARG A 51 5.81 -11.23 -6.08
C ARG A 51 7.33 -11.05 -6.03
N VAL A 52 7.80 -10.37 -4.98
CA VAL A 52 9.21 -10.26 -4.60
C VAL A 52 9.34 -10.68 -3.13
N TRP A 53 10.34 -11.50 -2.79
CA TRP A 53 10.62 -11.92 -1.42
C TRP A 53 12.10 -12.30 -1.25
N ALA A 54 12.56 -12.48 -0.01
CA ALA A 54 13.90 -12.95 0.29
C ALA A 54 13.80 -14.39 0.75
N ASP A 55 14.73 -15.25 0.33
CA ASP A 55 14.87 -16.55 0.96
C ASP A 55 15.62 -16.47 2.30
N ASP A 56 15.80 -17.63 2.92
CA ASP A 56 16.48 -17.78 4.21
C ASP A 56 17.96 -17.32 4.19
N GLN A 57 18.56 -17.16 3.01
CA GLN A 57 19.93 -16.68 2.84
C GLN A 57 19.97 -15.16 2.61
N GLY A 58 18.80 -14.52 2.50
CA GLY A 58 18.67 -13.09 2.19
C GLY A 58 18.70 -12.79 0.69
N ASP A 59 18.77 -13.80 -0.18
CA ASP A 59 18.76 -13.60 -1.61
C ASP A 59 17.36 -13.18 -2.07
N ILE A 60 17.29 -12.13 -2.89
CA ILE A 60 16.02 -11.62 -3.38
C ILE A 60 15.56 -12.49 -4.55
N LEU A 61 14.32 -12.98 -4.46
CA LEU A 61 13.63 -13.73 -5.51
C LEU A 61 12.46 -12.93 -6.06
N VAL A 62 12.24 -13.11 -7.36
CA VAL A 62 11.15 -12.49 -8.12
C VAL A 62 10.36 -13.60 -8.81
N GLU A 63 9.05 -13.65 -8.57
CA GLU A 63 8.13 -14.52 -9.30
C GLU A 63 7.59 -13.78 -10.53
N GLN A 64 7.74 -14.40 -11.70
CA GLN A 64 7.19 -13.96 -12.97
C GLN A 64 6.28 -15.04 -13.55
N ALA A 65 5.60 -14.76 -14.66
CA ALA A 65 4.67 -15.71 -15.27
C ALA A 65 5.31 -17.06 -15.64
N ASP A 66 6.60 -17.07 -15.97
CA ASP A 66 7.35 -18.22 -16.49
C ASP A 66 8.33 -18.86 -15.47
N GLY A 67 8.31 -18.40 -14.21
CA GLY A 67 9.06 -19.02 -13.12
C GLY A 67 9.49 -18.07 -12.01
N VAL A 68 10.43 -18.53 -11.19
CA VAL A 68 11.06 -17.77 -10.11
C VAL A 68 12.51 -17.47 -10.51
N PHE A 69 12.96 -16.26 -10.26
CA PHE A 69 14.27 -15.75 -10.63
C PHE A 69 14.98 -15.16 -9.40
N TYR A 70 16.29 -15.29 -9.32
CA TYR A 70 17.13 -14.55 -8.38
C TYR A 70 17.44 -13.16 -8.93
N LEU A 71 17.47 -12.20 -8.02
CA LEU A 71 17.91 -10.84 -8.28
C LEU A 71 19.41 -10.72 -8.02
N GLU A 72 20.20 -10.76 -9.09
CA GLU A 72 21.65 -10.57 -9.00
C GLU A 72 22.05 -9.16 -9.44
N ARG A 73 23.19 -8.66 -8.95
CA ARG A 73 23.82 -7.44 -9.48
C ARG A 73 25.01 -7.83 -10.35
N VAL A 74 24.93 -7.54 -11.64
CA VAL A 74 26.00 -7.74 -12.62
C VAL A 74 26.40 -6.37 -13.16
N ASP A 75 27.67 -5.97 -12.97
CA ASP A 75 28.21 -4.68 -13.41
C ASP A 75 27.43 -3.45 -12.92
N GLY A 76 26.86 -3.52 -11.71
CA GLY A 76 26.04 -2.45 -11.14
C GLY A 76 24.61 -2.38 -11.70
N GLN A 77 24.25 -3.26 -12.63
CA GLN A 77 22.89 -3.44 -13.13
C GLN A 77 22.25 -4.69 -12.52
N GLY A 78 20.93 -4.68 -12.42
CA GLY A 78 20.17 -5.82 -11.93
C GLY A 78 19.93 -6.84 -13.03
N ALA A 79 20.25 -8.10 -12.77
CA ALA A 79 19.96 -9.22 -13.65
C ALA A 79 18.99 -10.19 -12.96
N LEU A 80 18.07 -10.76 -13.74
CA LEU A 80 17.21 -11.85 -13.29
C LEU A 80 17.78 -13.18 -13.77
N VAL A 81 18.17 -14.04 -12.82
CA VAL A 81 18.74 -15.37 -13.12
C VAL A 81 17.72 -16.44 -12.73
N LYS A 82 17.28 -17.25 -13.70
CA LYS A 82 16.23 -18.25 -13.47
C LYS A 82 16.65 -19.24 -12.37
N ALA A 83 15.82 -19.37 -11.34
CA ALA A 83 16.05 -20.33 -10.27
C ALA A 83 15.94 -21.76 -10.82
N LYS A 84 16.99 -22.57 -10.63
CA LYS A 84 17.08 -23.94 -11.16
C LYS A 84 16.09 -24.90 -10.51
N THR A 85 15.62 -24.59 -9.31
CA THR A 85 14.60 -25.36 -8.59
C THR A 85 13.29 -24.58 -8.59
N LYS A 86 12.17 -25.31 -8.74
CA LYS A 86 10.85 -24.79 -8.34
C LYS A 86 10.88 -24.61 -6.83
N LYS A 87 11.42 -23.49 -6.34
CA LYS A 87 11.30 -23.11 -4.94
C LYS A 87 9.80 -22.95 -4.68
N ALA A 88 9.25 -23.82 -3.84
CA ALA A 88 7.85 -23.74 -3.48
C ALA A 88 7.63 -22.42 -2.74
N VAL A 89 6.54 -21.73 -3.09
CA VAL A 89 6.03 -20.65 -2.24
C VAL A 89 5.89 -21.22 -0.82
N PRO A 90 6.44 -20.58 0.22
CA PRO A 90 6.38 -21.11 1.57
C PRO A 90 4.93 -21.41 1.93
N LYS A 91 4.63 -22.68 2.23
CA LYS A 91 3.34 -23.07 2.79
C LYS A 91 3.23 -22.42 4.16
N LYS A 92 2.04 -21.91 4.53
CA LYS A 92 1.79 -21.46 5.90
C LYS A 92 2.09 -22.62 6.85
N ALA A 93 3.13 -22.47 7.66
CA ALA A 93 3.50 -23.47 8.65
C ALA A 93 2.36 -23.60 9.68
N PRO A 94 2.11 -24.81 10.23
CA PRO A 94 1.25 -24.96 11.39
C PRO A 94 1.72 -24.05 12.53
N GLN A 95 0.77 -23.48 13.26
CA GLN A 95 1.06 -22.60 14.41
C GLN A 95 0.93 -23.40 15.70
N VAL A 96 1.83 -23.16 16.66
CA VAL A 96 1.86 -23.91 17.93
C VAL A 96 1.44 -22.98 19.07
N TYR A 97 0.47 -23.44 19.87
CA TYR A 97 -0.07 -22.75 21.03
C TYR A 97 0.03 -23.66 22.26
N GLY A 98 1.18 -23.63 22.94
CA GLY A 98 1.46 -24.56 24.04
C GLY A 98 1.47 -26.01 23.55
N GLU A 99 0.51 -26.82 24.01
CA GLU A 99 0.36 -28.23 23.60
C GLU A 99 -0.44 -28.40 22.29
N TRP A 100 -0.99 -27.32 21.73
CA TRP A 100 -1.86 -27.35 20.58
C TRP A 100 -1.14 -26.99 19.28
N VAL A 101 -1.49 -27.67 18.21
CA VAL A 101 -1.00 -27.43 16.85
C VAL A 101 -2.19 -27.09 15.97
N TYR A 102 -2.22 -25.84 15.50
CA TYR A 102 -3.22 -25.30 14.60
C TYR A 102 -2.76 -25.39 13.14
N SER A 103 -3.65 -25.80 12.24
CA SER A 103 -3.42 -25.80 10.79
C SER A 103 -4.66 -25.34 10.01
N LEU A 104 -4.41 -24.69 8.88
CA LEU A 104 -5.42 -24.22 7.93
C LEU A 104 -5.30 -24.99 6.61
N ASP A 105 -6.42 -25.53 6.11
CA ASP A 105 -6.58 -25.96 4.72
C ASP A 105 -7.56 -25.03 3.99
N ASP A 106 -7.06 -24.26 3.04
CA ASP A 106 -7.81 -23.28 2.23
C ASP A 106 -7.87 -23.67 0.75
N LYS A 107 -7.49 -24.91 0.39
CA LYS A 107 -7.50 -25.38 -1.01
C LYS A 107 -8.88 -25.39 -1.66
N ARG A 108 -9.95 -25.35 -0.86
CA ARG A 108 -11.35 -25.36 -1.30
C ARG A 108 -12.03 -24.00 -1.13
N TYR A 109 -11.29 -22.91 -1.25
CA TYR A 109 -11.84 -21.54 -1.19
C TYR A 109 -13.14 -21.42 -2.04
N PRO A 110 -14.24 -20.86 -1.50
CA PRO A 110 -14.31 -20.05 -0.27
C PRO A 110 -14.46 -20.82 1.04
N VAL A 111 -14.38 -22.15 1.04
CA VAL A 111 -14.43 -22.97 2.26
C VAL A 111 -13.02 -23.18 2.80
N SER A 112 -12.83 -22.86 4.07
CA SER A 112 -11.62 -23.14 4.84
C SER A 112 -11.93 -24.16 5.94
N THR A 113 -10.96 -25.04 6.21
CA THR A 113 -10.99 -25.99 7.32
C THR A 113 -9.85 -25.68 8.28
N HIS A 114 -10.21 -25.45 9.53
CA HIS A 114 -9.31 -25.14 10.63
C HIS A 114 -9.25 -26.36 11.55
N THR A 115 -8.05 -26.91 11.72
CA THR A 115 -7.84 -28.11 12.52
C THR A 115 -6.90 -27.80 13.67
N VAL A 116 -7.30 -28.20 14.88
CA VAL A 116 -6.46 -28.12 16.08
C VAL A 116 -6.18 -29.54 16.59
N LYS A 117 -4.91 -29.84 16.80
CA LYS A 117 -4.44 -31.14 17.31
C LYS A 117 -3.60 -30.93 18.56
N HIS A 118 -3.51 -31.94 19.41
CA HIS A 118 -2.45 -32.02 20.41
C HIS A 118 -1.08 -32.23 19.72
N ALA A 119 0.00 -31.96 20.45
CA ALA A 119 1.37 -32.20 19.99
C ALA A 119 1.65 -33.68 19.64
N ASP A 120 0.91 -34.62 20.23
CA ASP A 120 0.95 -36.06 19.89
C ASP A 120 0.19 -36.42 18.60
N GLY A 121 -0.46 -35.45 17.96
CA GLY A 121 -1.21 -35.60 16.72
C GLY A 121 -2.70 -35.92 16.90
N ARG A 122 -3.19 -36.12 18.12
CA ARG A 122 -4.60 -36.37 18.40
C ARG A 122 -5.46 -35.14 18.07
N LEU A 123 -6.55 -35.35 17.32
CA LEU A 123 -7.49 -34.28 16.99
C LEU A 123 -8.19 -33.77 18.24
N ALA A 124 -8.13 -32.45 18.47
CA ALA A 124 -8.92 -31.77 19.49
C ALA A 124 -10.29 -31.41 18.92
N PHE A 125 -10.28 -30.60 17.87
CA PHE A 125 -11.47 -30.24 17.12
C PHE A 125 -11.11 -29.82 15.69
N GLU A 126 -12.15 -29.76 14.85
CA GLU A 126 -12.09 -29.23 13.50
C GLU A 126 -13.31 -28.32 13.28
N VAL A 127 -13.07 -27.13 12.72
CA VAL A 127 -14.12 -26.20 12.32
C VAL A 127 -13.95 -25.92 10.84
N ALA A 128 -15.02 -26.10 10.07
CA ALA A 128 -15.04 -25.83 8.65
C ALA A 128 -16.20 -24.90 8.31
N GLY A 129 -15.95 -23.93 7.45
CA GLY A 129 -16.96 -22.94 7.09
C GLY A 129 -16.58 -22.14 5.86
N ARG A 130 -17.58 -21.51 5.26
CA ARG A 130 -17.37 -20.58 4.16
C ARG A 130 -16.91 -19.23 4.71
N TYR A 131 -15.81 -18.69 4.17
CA TYR A 131 -15.16 -17.48 4.65
C TYR A 131 -14.87 -17.51 6.15
N LEU A 132 -14.50 -18.68 6.68
CA LEU A 132 -14.14 -18.80 8.09
C LEU A 132 -12.71 -18.28 8.29
N GLU A 133 -12.54 -17.41 9.27
CA GLU A 133 -11.26 -16.78 9.60
C GLU A 133 -10.88 -17.12 11.05
N PHE A 134 -9.63 -17.50 11.26
CA PHE A 134 -9.07 -17.69 12.59
C PHE A 134 -8.41 -16.38 13.04
N LEU A 135 -8.85 -15.85 14.18
CA LEU A 135 -8.38 -14.58 14.72
C LEU A 135 -7.19 -14.76 15.68
N GLY A 136 -7.25 -15.76 16.55
CA GLY A 136 -6.20 -16.02 17.53
C GLY A 136 -6.59 -17.00 18.63
N HIS A 137 -5.69 -17.21 19.57
CA HIS A 137 -5.88 -18.09 20.72
C HIS A 137 -5.68 -17.30 22.02
N CYS A 138 -6.62 -17.39 22.96
CA CYS A 138 -6.55 -16.72 24.25
C CYS A 138 -7.17 -17.58 25.35
N GLY A 139 -6.44 -17.81 26.45
CA GLY A 139 -7.00 -18.48 27.63
C GLY A 139 -7.50 -19.92 27.39
N GLY A 140 -7.03 -20.61 26.35
CA GLY A 140 -7.50 -21.94 25.97
C GLY A 140 -8.62 -21.95 24.90
N ASP A 141 -9.15 -20.78 24.56
CA ASP A 141 -10.17 -20.61 23.53
C ASP A 141 -9.51 -20.24 22.19
N PHE A 142 -9.94 -20.89 21.11
CA PHE A 142 -9.60 -20.54 19.73
C PHE A 142 -10.69 -19.68 19.15
N VAL A 143 -10.36 -18.47 18.73
CA VAL A 143 -11.33 -17.45 18.33
C VAL A 143 -11.40 -17.37 16.81
N PHE A 144 -12.62 -17.37 16.30
CA PHE A 144 -12.91 -17.37 14.88
C PHE A 144 -13.95 -16.30 14.54
N ARG A 145 -13.85 -15.77 13.31
CA ARG A 145 -14.88 -14.94 12.69
C ARG A 145 -15.54 -15.73 11.56
N ARG A 146 -16.86 -15.68 11.51
CA ARG A 146 -17.65 -16.18 10.37
C ARG A 146 -18.47 -15.05 9.77
N HIS A 147 -18.61 -15.08 8.45
CA HIS A 147 -19.39 -14.08 7.70
C HIS A 147 -20.89 -14.38 7.66
N SER A 148 -21.30 -15.62 7.88
CA SER A 148 -22.72 -15.99 7.93
C SER A 148 -22.93 -17.13 8.94
N PRO A 149 -23.61 -16.89 10.07
CA PRO A 149 -24.03 -15.57 10.57
C PRO A 149 -22.82 -14.64 10.81
N CYS A 150 -22.98 -13.32 10.71
CA CYS A 150 -21.89 -12.37 11.01
C CYS A 150 -21.61 -12.37 12.52
N GLU A 151 -20.60 -13.11 12.96
CA GLU A 151 -20.27 -13.22 14.39
C GLU A 151 -18.80 -13.58 14.63
N ILE A 152 -18.34 -13.30 15.84
CA ILE A 152 -17.12 -13.84 16.41
C ILE A 152 -17.48 -14.85 17.49
N PHE A 153 -16.87 -16.02 17.44
CA PHE A 153 -17.11 -17.12 18.35
C PHE A 153 -15.79 -17.76 18.79
N ALA A 154 -15.80 -18.35 19.98
CA ALA A 154 -14.70 -19.14 20.52
C ALA A 154 -15.03 -20.63 20.44
N VAL A 155 -13.98 -21.44 20.27
CA VAL A 155 -14.03 -22.90 20.39
C VAL A 155 -13.03 -23.32 21.45
N ASP A 156 -13.52 -23.99 22.49
CA ASP A 156 -12.66 -24.50 23.56
C ASP A 156 -11.99 -25.83 23.16
N ALA A 157 -11.08 -26.32 24.00
CA ALA A 157 -10.38 -27.59 23.79
C ALA A 157 -11.30 -28.82 23.70
N SER A 158 -12.56 -28.72 24.15
CA SER A 158 -13.55 -29.79 23.99
C SER A 158 -14.27 -29.75 22.64
N GLY A 159 -14.00 -28.74 21.81
CA GLY A 159 -14.66 -28.50 20.54
C GLY A 159 -16.01 -27.79 20.67
N ARG A 160 -16.33 -27.26 21.86
CA ARG A 160 -17.60 -26.56 22.08
C ARG A 160 -17.50 -25.12 21.59
N GLU A 161 -18.37 -24.77 20.66
CA GLU A 161 -18.48 -23.40 20.14
C GLU A 161 -19.34 -22.52 21.06
N GLN A 162 -18.91 -21.26 21.22
CA GLN A 162 -19.62 -20.25 22.02
C GLN A 162 -19.51 -18.89 21.33
N VAL A 163 -20.65 -18.27 21.03
CA VAL A 163 -20.69 -16.93 20.42
C VAL A 163 -20.17 -15.91 21.43
N LEU A 164 -19.18 -15.12 21.03
CA LEU A 164 -18.61 -14.04 21.84
C LEU A 164 -19.28 -12.70 21.54
N CYS A 165 -19.34 -12.36 20.24
CA CYS A 165 -19.87 -11.09 19.76
C CYS A 165 -20.71 -11.32 18.50
N PRO A 166 -22.04 -11.09 18.51
CA PRO A 166 -22.77 -10.91 17.27
C PRO A 166 -22.29 -9.61 16.60
N LEU A 167 -22.15 -9.63 15.27
CA LEU A 167 -21.68 -8.48 14.50
C LEU A 167 -22.76 -8.00 13.53
N ASP A 168 -22.82 -6.69 13.34
CA ASP A 168 -23.51 -6.12 12.19
C ASP A 168 -22.72 -6.45 10.91
N GLU A 169 -23.41 -6.65 9.77
CA GLU A 169 -22.76 -7.00 8.49
C GLU A 169 -21.69 -5.98 8.05
N ALA A 170 -21.85 -4.72 8.46
CA ALA A 170 -20.94 -3.62 8.14
C ALA A 170 -19.84 -3.37 9.20
N ALA A 171 -19.75 -4.21 10.24
CA ALA A 171 -18.77 -4.02 11.30
C ALA A 171 -17.35 -4.44 10.87
N TYR A 172 -16.37 -3.62 11.22
CA TYR A 172 -14.96 -3.97 11.09
C TYR A 172 -14.44 -4.53 12.39
N THR A 173 -13.52 -5.50 12.32
CA THR A 173 -13.00 -6.18 13.51
C THR A 173 -11.50 -6.36 13.44
N GLN A 174 -10.81 -6.25 14.57
CA GLN A 174 -9.37 -6.50 14.68
C GLN A 174 -9.06 -7.27 15.96
N TRP A 175 -8.24 -8.32 15.83
CA TRP A 175 -7.72 -9.07 16.97
C TRP A 175 -6.43 -8.44 17.49
N ILE A 176 -6.33 -8.26 18.81
CA ILE A 176 -5.14 -7.72 19.49
C ILE A 176 -4.99 -8.39 20.86
N ASP A 177 -4.03 -9.30 21.00
CA ASP A 177 -3.61 -9.89 22.28
C ASP A 177 -4.76 -10.27 23.24
N GLY A 178 -5.68 -11.13 22.78
CA GLY A 178 -6.81 -11.57 23.61
C GLY A 178 -7.97 -10.57 23.67
N ARG A 179 -7.91 -9.48 22.92
CA ARG A 179 -8.99 -8.51 22.74
C ARG A 179 -9.46 -8.48 21.29
N ILE A 180 -10.72 -8.14 21.11
CA ILE A 180 -11.35 -7.90 19.81
C ILE A 180 -11.81 -6.45 19.80
N LEU A 181 -11.32 -5.67 18.83
CA LEU A 181 -11.89 -4.38 18.50
C LEU A 181 -13.03 -4.57 17.51
N VAL A 182 -14.15 -3.88 17.73
CA VAL A 182 -15.31 -3.87 16.83
C VAL A 182 -15.68 -2.44 16.50
N SER A 183 -15.50 -2.03 15.24
CA SER A 183 -15.94 -0.72 14.74
C SER A 183 -17.30 -0.84 14.08
N THR A 184 -18.26 -0.06 14.56
CA THR A 184 -19.63 -0.01 14.05
C THR A 184 -20.00 1.41 13.63
N GLN A 185 -20.64 1.53 12.47
CA GLN A 185 -21.22 2.79 12.00
C GLN A 185 -22.47 3.14 12.81
N LEU A 186 -22.50 4.33 13.36
CA LEU A 186 -23.66 4.93 14.02
C LEU A 186 -24.34 5.98 13.12
N PRO A 187 -25.61 6.35 13.41
CA PRO A 187 -26.28 7.44 12.73
C PRO A 187 -25.57 8.80 12.92
N GLY A 188 -25.57 9.60 11.85
CA GLY A 188 -25.07 10.98 11.87
C GLY A 188 -23.56 11.12 11.65
N SER A 189 -22.95 10.28 10.82
CA SER A 189 -21.50 10.25 10.56
C SER A 189 -20.68 10.07 11.85
N ARG A 190 -21.14 9.13 12.68
CA ARG A 190 -20.48 8.76 13.93
C ARG A 190 -20.11 7.29 13.88
N SER A 191 -19.10 6.90 14.63
CA SER A 191 -18.68 5.51 14.76
C SER A 191 -18.37 5.18 16.21
N ARG A 192 -18.56 3.92 16.56
CA ARG A 192 -18.24 3.36 17.87
C ARG A 192 -17.22 2.25 17.71
N CYS A 193 -16.18 2.27 18.52
CA CYS A 193 -15.27 1.15 18.70
C CYS A 193 -15.52 0.51 20.06
N ASP A 194 -15.95 -0.75 20.06
CA ASP A 194 -16.06 -1.59 21.26
C ASP A 194 -14.79 -2.42 21.42
N VAL A 195 -14.20 -2.42 22.62
CA VAL A 195 -13.09 -3.28 23.01
C VAL A 195 -13.65 -4.45 23.81
N TYR A 196 -13.66 -5.64 23.22
CA TYR A 196 -14.12 -6.86 23.86
C TYR A 196 -12.94 -7.67 24.38
N ASP A 197 -12.96 -8.01 25.66
CA ASP A 197 -11.97 -8.90 26.27
C ASP A 197 -12.47 -10.34 26.19
N VAL A 198 -11.71 -11.21 25.53
CA VAL A 198 -12.11 -12.60 25.26
C VAL A 198 -12.16 -13.42 26.54
N LYS A 199 -11.26 -13.15 27.48
CA LYS A 199 -11.18 -13.88 28.75
C LYS A 199 -12.31 -13.47 29.69
N ALA A 200 -12.60 -12.17 29.78
CA ALA A 200 -13.71 -11.64 30.56
C ALA A 200 -15.07 -11.87 29.87
N ARG A 201 -15.07 -12.16 28.56
CA ARG A 201 -16.25 -12.36 27.72
C ARG A 201 -17.22 -11.18 27.76
N ALA A 202 -16.66 -9.98 27.74
CA ALA A 202 -17.41 -8.75 27.87
C ALA A 202 -16.74 -7.60 27.12
N VAL A 203 -17.56 -6.62 26.71
CA VAL A 203 -17.06 -5.31 26.29
C VAL A 203 -16.52 -4.60 27.53
N ILE A 204 -15.22 -4.32 27.55
CA ILE A 204 -14.54 -3.63 28.65
C ILE A 204 -14.49 -2.12 28.43
N GLN A 205 -14.67 -1.66 27.19
CA GLN A 205 -14.70 -0.25 26.84
C GLN A 205 -15.46 -0.02 25.53
N SER A 206 -16.12 1.14 25.43
CA SER A 206 -16.71 1.64 24.18
C SER A 206 -16.29 3.10 23.99
N VAL A 207 -15.81 3.44 22.79
CA VAL A 207 -15.40 4.80 22.43
C VAL A 207 -16.19 5.24 21.20
N GLU A 208 -16.84 6.39 21.28
CA GLU A 208 -17.58 7.00 20.17
C GLU A 208 -16.86 8.24 19.64
N ILE A 209 -16.89 8.44 18.33
CA ILE A 209 -16.30 9.60 17.66
C ILE A 209 -17.20 10.12 16.54
N GLU A 210 -17.02 11.40 16.21
CA GLU A 210 -17.64 12.07 15.06
C GLU A 210 -16.82 11.84 13.79
N ALA A 211 -16.86 10.60 13.31
CA ALA A 211 -16.29 10.18 12.04
C ALA A 211 -17.01 8.90 11.55
N ASP A 212 -16.98 8.67 10.23
CA ASP A 212 -17.46 7.40 9.66
C ASP A 212 -16.60 6.23 10.14
N SER A 213 -17.23 5.05 10.23
CA SER A 213 -16.59 3.82 10.67
C SER A 213 -15.65 3.30 9.59
N GLU A 214 -14.44 2.94 10.00
CA GLU A 214 -13.42 2.36 9.14
C GLU A 214 -12.82 1.10 9.78
N GLY A 215 -12.03 0.37 8.99
CA GLY A 215 -11.19 -0.70 9.51
C GLY A 215 -10.12 -0.19 10.47
N PHE A 216 -9.41 -1.15 11.07
CA PHE A 216 -8.22 -0.91 11.87
C PHE A 216 -6.99 -1.18 11.01
N TYR A 217 -6.00 -0.30 11.04
CA TYR A 217 -4.83 -0.38 10.17
C TYR A 217 -3.52 -0.18 10.94
N ASP A 218 -2.43 -0.64 10.33
CA ASP A 218 -1.05 -0.45 10.77
C ASP A 218 -0.77 -0.91 12.21
N LEU A 219 -1.41 -1.98 12.68
CA LEU A 219 -1.27 -2.48 14.06
C LEU A 219 0.20 -2.79 14.44
N ALA A 220 0.70 -2.19 15.53
CA ALA A 220 2.06 -2.41 16.02
C ALA A 220 2.16 -2.34 17.55
N GLU A 221 3.07 -3.10 18.15
CA GLU A 221 3.37 -3.00 19.58
C GLU A 221 4.42 -1.91 19.82
N ILE A 222 4.14 -0.97 20.74
CA ILE A 222 4.99 0.18 21.08
C ILE A 222 4.91 0.44 22.58
N GLY A 223 6.06 0.41 23.27
CA GLY A 223 6.13 0.81 24.68
C GLY A 223 5.23 0.00 25.64
N GLY A 224 4.88 -1.25 25.29
CA GLY A 224 3.95 -2.09 26.05
C GLY A 224 2.47 -1.83 25.77
N SER A 225 2.15 -1.03 24.75
CA SER A 225 0.81 -0.79 24.24
C SER A 225 0.71 -1.23 22.77
N TRP A 226 -0.49 -1.54 22.30
CA TRP A 226 -0.77 -1.72 20.88
C TRP A 226 -1.21 -0.40 20.25
N ALA A 227 -0.45 0.09 19.29
CA ALA A 227 -0.82 1.22 18.45
C ALA A 227 -1.60 0.75 17.22
N PHE A 228 -2.58 1.54 16.78
CA PHE A 228 -3.30 1.31 15.52
C PHE A 228 -4.05 2.56 15.05
N MET A 229 -4.29 2.62 13.74
CA MET A 229 -5.14 3.63 13.11
C MET A 229 -6.60 3.19 13.14
N TRP A 230 -7.50 4.11 13.51
CA TRP A 230 -8.94 3.97 13.39
C TRP A 230 -9.59 5.33 13.09
N ALA A 231 -10.37 5.42 12.00
CA ALA A 231 -11.09 6.62 11.58
C ALA A 231 -10.21 7.89 11.51
N GLY A 232 -9.03 7.75 10.90
CA GLY A 232 -8.04 8.83 10.75
C GLY A 232 -7.39 9.32 12.04
N ARG A 233 -7.42 8.52 13.12
CA ARG A 233 -6.73 8.82 14.40
C ARG A 233 -5.89 7.63 14.85
N LEU A 234 -4.77 7.94 15.51
CA LEU A 234 -3.91 6.94 16.15
C LEU A 234 -4.39 6.67 17.58
N TYR A 235 -4.61 5.41 17.93
CA TYR A 235 -4.96 4.96 19.27
C TYR A 235 -3.87 4.07 19.84
N LEU A 236 -3.76 4.09 21.17
CA LEU A 236 -3.01 3.13 21.97
C LEU A 236 -4.00 2.27 22.77
N LEU A 237 -3.79 0.96 22.79
CA LEU A 237 -4.53 -0.01 23.61
C LEU A 237 -3.56 -0.72 24.55
N ASP A 238 -3.79 -0.58 25.85
CA ASP A 238 -3.04 -1.28 26.90
C ASP A 238 -3.99 -1.96 27.89
N ALA A 239 -3.50 -2.28 29.10
CA ALA A 239 -4.32 -2.88 30.15
C ALA A 239 -5.39 -1.92 30.70
N ASP A 240 -5.17 -0.62 30.64
CA ASP A 240 -6.11 0.42 31.11
C ASP A 240 -7.16 0.76 30.05
N GLY A 241 -6.93 0.32 28.81
CA GLY A 241 -7.87 0.42 27.69
C GLY A 241 -7.31 1.19 26.51
N MET A 242 -8.22 1.56 25.61
CA MET A 242 -7.97 2.33 24.40
C MET A 242 -8.03 3.83 24.67
N LYS A 243 -7.01 4.57 24.22
CA LYS A 243 -6.92 6.04 24.31
C LYS A 243 -6.32 6.63 23.02
N PRO A 244 -6.73 7.82 22.59
CA PRO A 244 -6.08 8.50 21.47
C PRO A 244 -4.63 8.84 21.84
N ALA A 245 -3.70 8.59 20.93
CA ALA A 245 -2.30 8.97 21.12
C ALA A 245 -2.10 10.50 21.07
N PHE A 246 -2.80 11.16 20.14
CA PHE A 246 -2.74 12.60 19.94
C PHE A 246 -4.13 13.23 20.09
N SER A 247 -4.21 14.32 20.84
CA SER A 247 -5.49 14.96 21.13
C SER A 247 -6.01 15.73 19.91
N GLY A 248 -7.12 15.27 19.32
CA GLY A 248 -7.86 15.98 18.26
C GLY A 248 -7.14 16.08 16.91
N GLN A 249 -5.96 15.50 16.76
CA GLN A 249 -5.18 15.50 15.53
C GLN A 249 -5.53 14.29 14.66
N LYS A 250 -5.70 14.53 13.36
CA LYS A 250 -5.82 13.45 12.38
C LYS A 250 -4.43 12.99 11.97
N VAL A 251 -4.23 11.69 11.90
CA VAL A 251 -2.98 11.06 11.48
C VAL A 251 -3.24 10.40 10.14
N ASP A 252 -2.42 10.71 9.13
CA ASP A 252 -2.55 10.12 7.80
C ASP A 252 -1.83 8.77 7.74
N CYS A 253 -0.66 8.65 8.39
CA CYS A 253 0.07 7.39 8.55
C CYS A 253 1.04 7.44 9.74
N TYR A 254 1.43 6.26 10.23
CA TYR A 254 2.44 6.13 11.28
C TYR A 254 3.28 4.86 11.12
N LEU A 255 4.44 4.83 11.78
CA LEU A 255 5.33 3.66 11.80
C LEU A 255 6.04 3.55 13.16
N ALA A 256 5.88 2.39 13.80
CA ALA A 256 6.67 2.01 14.97
C ALA A 256 8.09 1.58 14.57
N ALA A 257 9.11 2.15 15.21
CA ALA A 257 10.51 1.82 15.03
C ALA A 257 11.22 1.63 16.39
N GLU A 258 12.48 1.22 16.37
CA GLU A 258 13.24 0.98 17.61
C GLU A 258 13.53 2.28 18.35
N GLU A 259 13.80 3.36 17.60
CA GLU A 259 14.12 4.68 18.11
C GLU A 259 12.89 5.52 18.52
N GLY A 260 11.68 5.11 18.16
CA GLY A 260 10.48 5.91 18.36
C GLY A 260 9.36 5.60 17.37
N VAL A 261 8.37 6.48 17.34
CA VAL A 261 7.23 6.39 16.43
C VAL A 261 7.24 7.55 15.45
N TYR A 262 7.29 7.21 14.16
CA TYR A 262 7.12 8.16 13.09
C TYR A 262 5.62 8.39 12.86
N ALA A 263 5.19 9.64 12.78
CA ALA A 263 3.79 10.01 12.53
C ALA A 263 3.73 11.18 11.54
N ALA A 264 2.81 11.09 10.58
CA ALA A 264 2.46 12.20 9.70
C ALA A 264 1.02 12.64 9.97
N PHE A 265 0.82 13.93 10.22
CA PHE A 265 -0.48 14.50 10.52
C PHE A 265 -1.16 15.02 9.26
N ALA A 266 -2.49 14.92 9.25
CA ALA A 266 -3.29 15.37 8.13
C ALA A 266 -3.07 16.86 7.86
N ARG A 267 -2.85 17.19 6.58
CA ARG A 267 -2.60 18.57 6.09
C ARG A 267 -1.25 19.16 6.50
N GLU A 268 -0.33 18.36 7.03
CA GLU A 268 1.01 18.81 7.40
C GLU A 268 2.07 18.15 6.50
N PRO A 269 2.95 18.92 5.84
CA PRO A 269 4.03 18.38 5.03
C PRO A 269 5.25 18.02 5.89
N VAL A 270 5.03 17.34 7.02
CA VAL A 270 6.07 17.05 8.02
C VAL A 270 5.91 15.62 8.54
N LEU A 271 7.03 14.88 8.55
CA LEU A 271 7.14 13.63 9.29
C LEU A 271 7.67 13.95 10.68
N HIS A 272 6.93 13.59 11.71
CA HIS A 272 7.32 13.76 13.10
C HIS A 272 7.83 12.45 13.65
N LEU A 273 8.84 12.53 14.51
CA LEU A 273 9.36 11.39 15.24
C LEU A 273 9.19 11.66 16.74
N HIS A 274 8.36 10.83 17.36
CA HIS A 274 7.99 10.85 18.77
C HIS A 274 8.67 9.71 19.51
N ASP A 275 8.76 9.81 20.83
CA ASP A 275 9.19 8.67 21.64
C ASP A 275 8.15 7.53 21.59
N ASN A 276 8.52 6.38 22.15
CA ASN A 276 7.64 5.21 22.22
C ASN A 276 6.43 5.41 23.16
N LEU A 277 6.37 6.53 23.89
CA LEU A 277 5.23 6.91 24.72
C LEU A 277 4.31 7.91 24.01
N LEU A 278 4.65 8.30 22.77
CA LEU A 278 3.93 9.28 21.96
C LEU A 278 3.73 10.61 22.69
N ALA A 279 4.80 11.13 23.31
CA ALA A 279 4.77 12.46 23.91
C ALA A 279 4.29 13.52 22.91
N GLN A 280 3.55 14.53 23.40
CA GLN A 280 2.92 15.56 22.54
C GLN A 280 3.94 16.37 21.73
N GLN A 281 5.18 16.51 22.20
CA GLN A 281 6.24 17.18 21.45
C GLN A 281 7.12 16.14 20.74
N PRO A 282 7.29 16.25 19.40
CA PRO A 282 8.20 15.40 18.67
C PRO A 282 9.65 15.74 19.04
N PHE A 283 10.54 14.75 19.08
CA PHE A 283 11.96 14.99 19.31
C PHE A 283 12.70 15.37 18.03
N ALA A 284 12.15 15.03 16.86
CA ALA A 284 12.68 15.41 15.56
C ALA A 284 11.57 15.48 14.51
N SER A 285 11.83 16.24 13.45
CA SER A 285 10.90 16.43 12.34
C SER A 285 11.62 16.56 11.01
N LEU A 286 11.04 15.98 9.96
CA LEU A 286 11.48 16.10 8.58
C LEU A 286 10.43 16.86 7.79
N ARG A 287 10.79 18.03 7.27
CA ARG A 287 9.90 18.82 6.41
C ARG A 287 10.02 18.36 4.97
N ILE A 288 8.89 18.11 4.34
CA ILE A 288 8.79 17.77 2.93
C ILE A 288 8.69 19.07 2.11
N PRO A 289 9.61 19.33 1.16
CA PRO A 289 9.62 20.55 0.37
C PRO A 289 8.71 20.48 -0.88
N LEU A 290 7.65 19.67 -0.86
CA LEU A 290 6.68 19.55 -1.95
C LEU A 290 5.34 20.12 -1.52
N GLN A 291 4.96 21.25 -2.10
CA GLN A 291 3.64 21.84 -1.88
C GLN A 291 2.57 20.96 -2.53
N GLY A 292 1.48 20.71 -1.79
CA GLY A 292 0.35 19.92 -2.30
C GLY A 292 0.55 18.41 -2.24
N PHE A 293 1.59 17.93 -1.56
CA PHE A 293 1.85 16.50 -1.32
C PHE A 293 1.89 16.18 0.17
N TRP A 294 1.28 15.06 0.58
CA TRP A 294 1.22 14.59 1.97
C TRP A 294 1.80 13.18 2.10
N LEU A 295 2.33 12.88 3.28
CA LEU A 295 2.81 11.54 3.63
C LEU A 295 1.61 10.64 3.93
N MET A 296 1.41 9.63 3.09
CA MET A 296 0.27 8.72 3.21
C MET A 296 0.66 7.28 3.57
N SER A 297 1.94 6.93 3.44
CA SER A 297 2.41 5.59 3.77
C SER A 297 3.86 5.61 4.22
N LEU A 298 4.14 4.81 5.25
CA LEU A 298 5.46 4.61 5.85
C LEU A 298 5.76 3.12 5.90
N GLY A 299 7.00 2.75 5.62
CA GLY A 299 7.48 1.37 5.69
C GLY A 299 8.78 1.25 6.48
N LYS A 300 8.91 0.22 7.32
CA LYS A 300 10.17 -0.07 8.01
C LYS A 300 11.21 -0.56 7.01
N TYR A 301 12.39 0.05 7.02
CA TYR A 301 13.56 -0.35 6.24
C TYR A 301 14.76 -0.51 7.19
N GLN A 302 15.69 -1.44 6.92
CA GLN A 302 16.77 -1.76 7.88
C GLN A 302 17.65 -0.56 8.27
N GLU A 303 17.80 0.41 7.36
CA GLU A 303 18.61 1.62 7.59
C GLU A 303 17.76 2.89 7.69
N GLY A 304 16.42 2.75 7.73
CA GLY A 304 15.54 3.91 7.85
C GLY A 304 14.04 3.65 7.69
N VAL A 305 13.38 4.65 7.13
CA VAL A 305 11.96 4.66 6.84
C VAL A 305 11.78 4.88 5.34
N VAL A 306 10.93 4.06 4.74
CA VAL A 306 10.41 4.30 3.39
C VAL A 306 9.22 5.22 3.52
N CYS A 307 9.22 6.31 2.77
CA CYS A 307 8.18 7.32 2.81
C CYS A 307 7.51 7.44 1.45
N SER A 308 6.17 7.48 1.43
CA SER A 308 5.39 7.74 0.22
C SER A 308 4.63 9.04 0.32
N LEU A 309 4.74 9.87 -0.71
CA LEU A 309 4.03 11.13 -0.85
C LEU A 309 2.97 11.02 -1.93
N TYR A 310 1.76 11.48 -1.61
CA TYR A 310 0.62 11.49 -2.52
C TYR A 310 0.09 12.92 -2.65
N PRO A 311 -0.59 13.27 -3.75
CA PRO A 311 -1.24 14.56 -3.86
C PRO A 311 -2.29 14.74 -2.75
N ALA A 312 -2.32 15.93 -2.16
CA ALA A 312 -3.24 16.26 -1.07
C ALA A 312 -4.69 15.95 -1.45
N GLY A 313 -5.35 15.15 -0.61
CA GLY A 313 -6.75 14.75 -0.79
C GLY A 313 -7.01 13.64 -1.81
N ARG A 314 -5.95 13.01 -2.36
CA ARG A 314 -6.05 11.95 -3.38
C ARG A 314 -5.16 10.77 -3.04
N LEU A 315 -5.66 9.55 -3.28
CA LEU A 315 -4.89 8.30 -3.17
C LEU A 315 -4.36 7.82 -4.53
N SER A 316 -4.47 8.65 -5.56
CA SER A 316 -4.04 8.34 -6.93
C SER A 316 -3.45 9.57 -7.61
N GLY A 317 -2.80 9.38 -8.77
CA GLY A 317 -2.09 10.44 -9.48
C GLY A 317 -0.58 10.33 -9.42
N LEU A 318 0.12 11.42 -9.72
CA LEU A 318 1.58 11.46 -9.52
C LEU A 318 1.86 11.41 -8.02
N GLY A 319 2.73 10.49 -7.58
CA GLY A 319 3.24 10.41 -6.22
C GLY A 319 4.76 10.42 -6.20
N TYR A 320 5.33 10.36 -4.98
CA TYR A 320 6.77 10.18 -4.78
C TYR A 320 7.05 9.10 -3.74
N ALA A 321 8.23 8.50 -3.83
CA ALA A 321 8.77 7.62 -2.80
C ALA A 321 10.22 7.96 -2.48
N PHE A 322 10.62 7.88 -1.21
CA PHE A 322 12.00 8.12 -0.78
C PHE A 322 12.39 7.31 0.45
N LEU A 323 13.70 7.22 0.68
CA LEU A 323 14.27 6.63 1.89
C LEU A 323 14.76 7.73 2.83
N SER A 324 14.22 7.79 4.05
CA SER A 324 14.73 8.61 5.14
C SER A 324 15.60 7.77 6.06
N PRO A 325 16.80 8.20 6.49
CA PRO A 325 17.60 7.44 7.45
C PRO A 325 16.91 7.31 8.82
N HIS A 326 17.25 6.27 9.58
CA HIS A 326 16.92 6.17 11.01
C HIS A 326 17.60 7.32 11.76
N ALA A 327 16.87 7.95 12.67
CA ALA A 327 17.19 9.20 13.33
C ALA A 327 17.11 10.44 12.41
N LEU A 328 15.92 11.04 12.41
CA LEU A 328 15.75 12.47 12.08
C LEU A 328 16.50 13.39 13.08
N ALA A 329 16.97 12.81 14.20
CA ALA A 329 17.71 13.50 15.24
C ALA A 329 19.21 13.55 14.89
N GLY A 330 19.73 14.74 14.59
CA GLY A 330 21.17 15.01 14.60
C GLY A 330 21.67 15.90 13.47
N ASP A 331 21.04 15.84 12.29
CA ASP A 331 21.38 16.66 11.13
C ASP A 331 20.10 16.98 10.35
N ALA A 332 19.98 18.21 9.82
CA ALA A 332 18.88 18.59 8.94
C ALA A 332 18.90 17.69 7.69
N THR A 333 18.13 16.62 7.71
CA THR A 333 17.88 15.80 6.52
C THR A 333 17.00 16.63 5.61
N GLU A 334 17.47 16.93 4.41
CA GLU A 334 16.70 17.61 3.38
C GLU A 334 16.25 16.59 2.34
N VAL A 335 15.00 16.70 1.89
CA VAL A 335 14.46 15.84 0.83
C VAL A 335 14.62 16.57 -0.50
N ALA A 336 15.46 16.07 -1.40
CA ALA A 336 15.52 16.53 -2.78
C ALA A 336 14.47 15.76 -3.59
N CYS A 337 13.62 16.47 -4.34
CA CYS A 337 12.55 15.84 -5.11
C CYS A 337 12.90 15.83 -6.59
N GLU A 338 12.63 14.71 -7.25
CA GLU A 338 12.77 14.59 -8.70
C GLU A 338 11.75 15.51 -9.39
N GLU A 339 12.21 16.29 -10.37
CA GLU A 339 11.31 17.16 -11.13
C GLU A 339 10.52 16.35 -12.16
N PRO A 340 9.21 16.58 -12.30
CA PRO A 340 8.42 15.97 -13.37
C PRO A 340 9.02 16.29 -14.73
N SER A 341 9.34 15.25 -15.49
CA SER A 341 9.89 15.39 -16.83
C SER A 341 8.81 15.60 -17.89
N PHE A 342 7.64 16.05 -17.47
CA PHE A 342 6.48 16.23 -18.31
C PHE A 342 5.65 17.43 -17.86
N ILE A 343 4.89 17.97 -18.79
CA ILE A 343 3.87 18.98 -18.54
C ILE A 343 2.53 18.50 -19.11
N THR A 344 1.44 19.00 -18.56
CA THR A 344 0.09 18.71 -19.04
C THR A 344 -0.55 19.98 -19.60
N GLU A 345 -1.21 19.85 -20.74
CA GLU A 345 -1.91 20.94 -21.42
C GLU A 345 -3.29 20.45 -21.89
N LYS A 346 -4.28 21.34 -21.94
CA LYS A 346 -5.59 21.01 -22.52
C LYS A 346 -5.58 21.36 -24.00
N ARG A 347 -5.97 20.40 -24.83
CA ARG A 347 -6.27 20.63 -26.25
C ARG A 347 -7.77 20.55 -26.45
N TYR A 348 -8.38 21.71 -26.67
CA TYR A 348 -9.76 21.81 -27.09
C TYR A 348 -9.89 21.41 -28.57
N GLY A 349 -10.99 20.74 -28.92
CA GLY A 349 -11.32 20.48 -30.33
C GLY A 349 -11.69 21.77 -31.08
N ASP A 350 -12.06 21.62 -32.36
CA ASP A 350 -12.50 22.72 -33.22
C ASP A 350 -13.83 23.31 -32.74
N GLY A 351 -13.77 24.14 -31.70
CA GLY A 351 -14.92 24.76 -31.02
C GLY A 351 -14.56 25.84 -30.00
N GLY A 352 -13.27 26.04 -29.69
CA GLY A 352 -12.79 27.08 -28.77
C GLY A 352 -12.96 26.74 -27.27
N ASP A 353 -12.50 27.64 -26.42
CA ASP A 353 -12.52 27.53 -24.95
C ASP A 353 -13.97 27.40 -24.45
N GLY A 354 -14.39 26.16 -24.17
CA GLY A 354 -15.77 25.79 -23.82
C GLY A 354 -16.22 24.44 -24.39
N GLY A 355 -15.46 23.88 -25.34
CA GLY A 355 -15.68 22.54 -25.88
C GLY A 355 -15.06 21.41 -25.07
N ALA A 356 -15.32 20.18 -25.49
CA ALA A 356 -14.62 19.00 -25.00
C ALA A 356 -13.10 19.13 -25.22
N PHE A 357 -12.30 18.62 -24.27
CA PHE A 357 -10.84 18.65 -24.38
C PHE A 357 -10.20 17.29 -24.19
N THR A 358 -9.05 17.12 -24.83
CA THR A 358 -8.06 16.06 -24.57
C THR A 358 -6.98 16.62 -23.66
N CYS A 359 -6.51 15.83 -22.70
CA CYS A 359 -5.34 16.21 -21.91
C CYS A 359 -4.08 15.72 -22.63
N VAL A 360 -3.20 16.64 -23.03
CA VAL A 360 -1.95 16.36 -23.72
C VAL A 360 -0.81 16.37 -22.71
N VAL A 361 -0.08 15.27 -22.61
CA VAL A 361 1.10 15.11 -21.76
C VAL A 361 2.34 15.21 -22.64
N LYS A 362 3.18 16.22 -22.43
CA LYS A 362 4.40 16.44 -23.21
C LYS A 362 5.62 16.14 -22.36
N PHE A 363 6.47 15.22 -22.83
CA PHE A 363 7.71 14.85 -22.16
C PHE A 363 8.90 15.70 -22.61
N THR A 364 9.84 15.94 -21.70
CA THR A 364 11.17 16.48 -22.03
C THR A 364 12.02 15.42 -22.75
N ASP A 365 12.87 15.85 -23.67
CA ASP A 365 13.70 14.96 -24.46
C ASP A 365 14.81 14.28 -23.63
N LYS A 366 15.27 13.11 -24.11
CA LYS A 366 16.52 12.43 -23.68
C LYS A 366 16.55 11.90 -22.23
N LEU A 367 15.49 11.25 -21.78
CA LEU A 367 15.49 10.53 -20.50
C LEU A 367 15.92 9.06 -20.67
N PRO A 368 16.60 8.47 -19.67
CA PRO A 368 16.73 7.02 -19.56
C PRO A 368 15.36 6.34 -19.60
N PHE A 369 15.28 5.19 -20.28
CA PHE A 369 14.01 4.47 -20.49
C PHE A 369 13.29 4.12 -19.19
N ASP A 370 14.03 3.81 -18.13
CA ASP A 370 13.51 3.44 -16.82
C ASP A 370 12.83 4.60 -16.09
N THR A 371 13.45 5.78 -16.10
CA THR A 371 12.84 7.03 -15.61
C THR A 371 11.62 7.36 -16.46
N LEU A 372 11.72 7.18 -17.77
CA LEU A 372 10.62 7.44 -18.70
C LEU A 372 9.39 6.59 -18.42
N VAL A 373 9.55 5.28 -18.18
CA VAL A 373 8.42 4.40 -17.82
C VAL A 373 7.72 4.89 -16.56
N ARG A 374 8.50 5.17 -15.51
CA ARG A 374 7.98 5.60 -14.21
C ARG A 374 7.25 6.94 -14.29
N HIS A 375 7.79 7.89 -15.05
CA HIS A 375 7.19 9.20 -15.27
C HIS A 375 5.96 9.11 -16.20
N ALA A 376 5.97 8.27 -17.23
CA ALA A 376 4.82 8.04 -18.11
C ALA A 376 3.63 7.46 -17.33
N LEU A 377 3.88 6.47 -16.47
CA LEU A 377 2.87 5.94 -15.58
C LEU A 377 2.33 7.01 -14.62
N ALA A 378 3.21 7.75 -13.94
CA ALA A 378 2.81 8.81 -13.02
C ALA A 378 2.02 9.95 -13.71
N ALA A 379 2.38 10.31 -14.94
CA ALA A 379 1.68 11.34 -15.70
C ALA A 379 0.27 10.90 -16.12
N VAL A 380 0.13 9.66 -16.61
CA VAL A 380 -1.17 9.09 -16.98
C VAL A 380 -2.07 8.93 -15.75
N ASP A 381 -1.51 8.42 -14.65
CA ASP A 381 -2.17 8.34 -13.34
C ASP A 381 -2.65 9.74 -12.92
N GLU A 382 -1.80 10.77 -13.00
CA GLU A 382 -2.16 12.15 -12.63
C GLU A 382 -3.32 12.69 -13.46
N VAL A 383 -3.28 12.52 -14.78
CA VAL A 383 -4.36 12.98 -15.67
C VAL A 383 -5.69 12.32 -15.29
N PHE A 384 -5.71 11.00 -15.15
CA PHE A 384 -6.95 10.29 -14.86
C PHE A 384 -7.43 10.53 -13.43
N ALA A 385 -6.54 10.59 -12.44
CA ALA A 385 -6.88 10.99 -11.07
C ALA A 385 -7.51 12.39 -11.04
N HIS A 386 -6.87 13.36 -11.69
CA HIS A 386 -7.32 14.75 -11.69
C HIS A 386 -8.70 14.95 -12.32
N TYR A 387 -8.98 14.25 -13.43
CA TYR A 387 -10.26 14.34 -14.12
C TYR A 387 -11.25 13.22 -13.77
N SER A 388 -10.99 12.40 -12.74
CA SER A 388 -11.96 11.42 -12.22
C SER A 388 -12.55 11.78 -10.85
N GLU A 389 -12.00 12.81 -10.21
CA GLU A 389 -12.45 13.31 -8.91
C GLU A 389 -13.43 14.49 -9.05
N LYS A 390 -13.76 15.15 -7.93
CA LYS A 390 -14.68 16.31 -7.82
C LYS A 390 -14.16 17.59 -8.53
N ASN A 391 -13.44 17.43 -9.63
CA ASN A 391 -13.03 18.52 -10.49
C ASN A 391 -14.21 18.90 -11.40
N ALA A 392 -14.54 20.20 -11.45
CA ALA A 392 -15.60 20.70 -12.31
C ALA A 392 -15.30 20.48 -13.80
N GLU A 393 -14.02 20.49 -14.18
CA GLU A 393 -13.58 20.34 -15.57
C GLU A 393 -13.67 18.90 -16.09
N THR A 394 -13.88 17.92 -15.20
CA THR A 394 -14.17 16.53 -15.56
C THR A 394 -15.34 16.42 -16.54
N LEU A 395 -16.34 17.31 -16.44
CA LEU A 395 -17.51 17.32 -17.32
C LEU A 395 -17.17 17.64 -18.78
N SER A 396 -16.03 18.29 -19.04
CA SER A 396 -15.55 18.62 -20.38
C SER A 396 -14.39 17.74 -20.83
N PHE A 397 -13.92 16.82 -19.99
CA PHE A 397 -12.86 15.90 -20.33
C PHE A 397 -13.38 14.75 -21.21
N ASN A 398 -12.78 14.58 -22.39
CA ASN A 398 -13.18 13.55 -23.34
C ASN A 398 -12.70 12.12 -23.00
N GLY A 399 -12.05 11.92 -21.85
CA GLY A 399 -11.54 10.62 -21.41
C GLY A 399 -10.20 10.22 -22.01
N THR A 400 -9.55 11.08 -22.80
CA THR A 400 -8.29 10.74 -23.49
C THR A 400 -7.09 11.48 -22.88
N ALA A 401 -6.08 10.72 -22.46
CA ALA A 401 -4.73 11.23 -22.19
C ALA A 401 -3.87 11.01 -23.43
N GLU A 402 -3.48 12.07 -24.13
CA GLU A 402 -2.59 12.00 -25.28
C GLU A 402 -1.14 12.23 -24.86
N VAL A 403 -0.28 11.23 -25.00
CA VAL A 403 1.14 11.29 -24.62
C VAL A 403 2.00 11.62 -25.83
N GLU A 404 2.60 12.80 -25.84
CA GLU A 404 3.51 13.29 -26.89
C GLU A 404 4.97 13.19 -26.46
N MET A 405 5.76 12.42 -27.22
CA MET A 405 7.15 12.13 -26.85
C MET A 405 8.06 12.04 -28.08
N ASP A 406 9.30 12.52 -27.97
CA ASP A 406 10.33 12.23 -28.97
C ASP A 406 10.72 10.74 -28.89
N GLY A 407 10.38 10.00 -29.94
CA GLY A 407 10.62 8.57 -30.04
C GLY A 407 11.94 8.21 -30.75
N ALA A 408 12.75 9.17 -31.19
CA ALA A 408 13.94 8.90 -31.99
C ALA A 408 14.99 8.03 -31.26
N GLY A 409 15.07 8.15 -29.93
CA GLY A 409 16.00 7.38 -29.10
C GLY A 409 15.48 6.05 -28.56
N LEU A 410 14.24 5.65 -28.90
CA LEU A 410 13.59 4.46 -28.34
C LEU A 410 13.43 3.37 -29.38
N SER A 411 13.74 2.13 -29.00
CA SER A 411 13.45 0.95 -29.83
C SER A 411 11.94 0.71 -29.96
N ARG A 412 11.53 -0.05 -30.98
CA ARG A 412 10.13 -0.45 -31.16
C ARG A 412 9.59 -1.20 -29.94
N GLN A 413 10.41 -2.04 -29.31
CA GLN A 413 10.05 -2.78 -28.11
C GLN A 413 9.82 -1.85 -26.92
N GLN A 414 10.67 -0.83 -26.74
CA GLN A 414 10.53 0.17 -25.69
C GLN A 414 9.26 1.01 -25.87
N LYS A 415 8.96 1.46 -27.10
CA LYS A 415 7.71 2.17 -27.42
C LYS A 415 6.47 1.32 -27.13
N SER A 416 6.51 0.03 -27.52
CA SER A 416 5.43 -0.92 -27.24
C SER A 416 5.24 -1.15 -25.74
N ALA A 417 6.33 -1.31 -24.99
CA ALA A 417 6.26 -1.51 -23.54
C ALA A 417 5.65 -0.29 -22.82
N LEU A 418 6.06 0.93 -23.19
CA LEU A 418 5.49 2.18 -22.68
C LEU A 418 3.99 2.27 -22.93
N ALA A 419 3.56 1.96 -24.16
CA ALA A 419 2.15 1.98 -24.52
C ALA A 419 1.35 0.99 -23.66
N GLN A 420 1.79 -0.26 -23.59
CA GLN A 420 1.11 -1.31 -22.84
C GLN A 420 0.98 -0.99 -21.35
N VAL A 421 2.02 -0.47 -20.69
CA VAL A 421 1.92 -0.17 -19.26
C VAL A 421 1.01 1.03 -18.98
N CYS A 422 1.00 2.05 -19.85
CA CYS A 422 0.08 3.18 -19.73
C CYS A 422 -1.38 2.78 -20.04
N ASP A 423 -1.60 1.85 -20.98
CA ASP A 423 -2.93 1.28 -21.23
C ASP A 423 -3.43 0.52 -20.00
N ARG A 424 -2.57 -0.29 -19.36
CA ARG A 424 -2.89 -0.95 -18.09
C ARG A 424 -3.15 0.03 -16.94
N MET A 425 -2.52 1.21 -16.97
CA MET A 425 -2.89 2.28 -16.04
C MET A 425 -4.29 2.81 -16.32
N ALA A 426 -4.66 3.02 -17.59
CA ALA A 426 -6.03 3.39 -17.95
C ALA A 426 -7.07 2.33 -17.52
N GLU A 427 -6.72 1.04 -17.60
CA GLU A 427 -7.55 -0.08 -17.13
C GLU A 427 -7.95 0.05 -15.65
N ARG A 428 -7.07 0.61 -14.80
CA ARG A 428 -7.38 0.90 -13.39
C ARG A 428 -8.54 1.88 -13.23
N TYR A 429 -8.82 2.69 -14.27
CA TYR A 429 -9.88 3.67 -14.30
C TYR A 429 -11.08 3.25 -15.18
N PHE A 430 -11.15 2.01 -15.67
CA PHE A 430 -12.23 1.56 -16.59
C PHE A 430 -13.65 1.61 -16.02
N PHE A 431 -13.81 1.67 -14.69
CA PHE A 431 -15.10 1.95 -14.07
C PHE A 431 -15.56 3.40 -14.27
N ARG A 432 -14.69 4.27 -14.82
CA ARG A 432 -14.97 5.65 -15.20
C ARG A 432 -15.21 5.74 -16.71
N ARG A 433 -16.17 6.58 -17.08
CA ARG A 433 -16.47 6.95 -18.46
C ARG A 433 -16.40 8.44 -18.62
N SER A 434 -15.97 8.90 -19.79
CA SER A 434 -16.03 10.32 -20.12
C SER A 434 -17.49 10.79 -20.10
N PRO A 435 -17.80 11.89 -19.40
CA PRO A 435 -19.12 12.51 -19.48
C PRO A 435 -19.46 13.06 -20.87
N VAL A 436 -18.44 13.25 -21.72
CA VAL A 436 -18.59 13.80 -23.07
C VAL A 436 -18.78 12.71 -24.12
N THR A 437 -17.96 11.65 -24.07
CA THR A 437 -17.97 10.61 -25.11
C THR A 437 -18.71 9.34 -24.69
N ASP A 438 -19.01 9.17 -23.39
CA ASP A 438 -19.49 7.91 -22.77
C ASP A 438 -18.54 6.71 -22.99
N GLU A 439 -17.30 6.97 -23.40
CA GLU A 439 -16.28 5.94 -23.57
C GLU A 439 -15.41 5.80 -22.31
N ALA A 440 -14.83 4.62 -22.14
CA ALA A 440 -13.84 4.38 -21.09
C ALA A 440 -12.60 5.26 -21.31
N TYR A 441 -11.94 5.62 -20.22
CA TYR A 441 -10.69 6.39 -20.30
C TYR A 441 -9.63 5.60 -21.05
N ASN A 442 -8.86 6.29 -21.89
CA ASN A 442 -7.85 5.66 -22.74
C ASN A 442 -6.62 6.57 -22.92
N VAL A 443 -5.52 5.93 -23.32
CA VAL A 443 -4.26 6.60 -23.62
C VAL A 443 -4.01 6.56 -25.13
N ARG A 444 -3.59 7.69 -25.69
CA ARG A 444 -3.17 7.80 -27.09
C ARG A 444 -1.72 8.25 -27.17
N TRP A 445 -0.90 7.55 -27.96
CA TRP A 445 0.51 7.91 -28.14
C TRP A 445 0.77 8.67 -29.44
N VAL A 446 1.60 9.72 -29.34
CA VAL A 446 2.11 10.50 -30.48
C VAL A 446 3.63 10.55 -30.41
N TRP A 447 4.28 9.79 -31.28
CA TRP A 447 5.75 9.74 -31.36
C TRP A 447 6.28 10.78 -32.35
N ARG A 448 6.99 11.79 -31.84
CA ARG A 448 7.71 12.79 -32.64
C ARG A 448 9.08 12.21 -33.07
N GLY A 449 9.63 12.69 -34.19
CA GLY A 449 10.96 12.30 -34.66
C GLY A 449 11.04 11.03 -35.52
N ALA A 450 9.93 10.41 -35.90
CA ALA A 450 9.92 9.31 -36.87
C ALA A 450 10.08 9.86 -38.30
N VAL A 451 11.32 10.01 -38.77
CA VAL A 451 11.61 10.21 -40.20
C VAL A 451 11.65 8.83 -40.86
N HIS A 452 10.63 8.54 -41.68
CA HIS A 452 10.59 7.50 -42.71
C HIS A 452 11.14 6.10 -42.37
N GLU A 453 10.29 5.20 -41.87
CA GLU A 453 10.38 3.79 -42.30
C GLU A 453 9.76 3.70 -43.69
N VAL A 454 10.59 3.86 -44.73
CA VAL A 454 10.24 3.41 -46.08
C VAL A 454 10.19 1.89 -46.02
N HIS A 455 9.00 1.32 -46.22
CA HIS A 455 8.84 -0.09 -46.50
C HIS A 455 9.61 -0.45 -47.77
N GLU A 456 10.53 -1.42 -47.67
CA GLU A 456 10.80 -2.37 -48.75
C GLU A 456 10.14 -3.72 -48.41
#